data_AF-A0A1N7IV86-F1
#
_entry.id   AF-A0A1N7IV86-F1
#
_cell.length_a   1.000
_cell.length_b   1.000
_cell.length_c   1.000
_cell.angle_alpha   90.00
_cell.angle_beta   90.00
_cell.angle_gamma   90.00
#
_symmetry.space_group_name_H-M   'P 1'
#
loop_
_entity.id
_entity.type
_entity.pdbx_description
1 polymer ?
#
loop_
_entity_poly.entity_id
_entity_poly.type
_entity_poly.pdbx_seq_one_letter_code
_entity_poly.pdbx_strand_id
1 'polypeptide(L)'
;MNKKLLWIPATYAIVMGIILVATLGYSFTPVPYEHSIEDNTWTVTYKGETWEVSAQEHVNEALPASLANNREQAQWTRDIVVIGALLPFVLFAFHKEYRPFRNKVPYKAYVGITAGVLVLYGVFSISTHMGIHAELKETIDYLRGVS
;
A
#
# COMPACT_ATOMS: atom_id res chain seq x y z
N MET A 1 -6.96 1.44 36.02
CA MET A 1 -6.86 1.30 34.55
C MET A 1 -7.16 -0.15 34.18
N ASN A 2 -8.17 -0.41 33.35
CA ASN A 2 -8.56 -1.78 33.01
C ASN A 2 -7.51 -2.39 32.06
N LYS A 3 -6.73 -3.37 32.51
CA LYS A 3 -5.67 -4.02 31.71
C LYS A 3 -6.21 -4.57 30.38
N LYS A 4 -7.50 -4.94 30.33
CA LYS A 4 -8.21 -5.39 29.13
C LYS A 4 -8.45 -4.31 28.07
N LEU A 5 -8.19 -3.03 28.37
CA LEU A 5 -8.34 -1.93 27.41
C LEU A 5 -7.00 -1.48 26.80
N LEU A 6 -5.89 -1.74 27.50
CA LEU A 6 -4.54 -1.38 27.08
C LEU A 6 -4.06 -2.14 25.85
N TRP A 7 -4.66 -3.29 25.55
CA TRP A 7 -4.28 -4.08 24.38
C TRP A 7 -4.59 -3.37 23.07
N ILE A 8 -5.67 -2.58 22.97
CA ILE A 8 -6.06 -1.87 21.75
C ILE A 8 -4.99 -0.85 21.33
N PRO A 9 -4.59 0.12 22.18
CA PRO A 9 -3.52 1.04 21.80
C PRO A 9 -2.17 0.33 21.64
N ALA A 10 -1.89 -0.74 22.40
CA ALA A 10 -0.66 -1.51 22.24
C ALA A 10 -0.58 -2.22 20.88
N THR A 11 -1.64 -2.94 20.49
CA THR A 11 -1.72 -3.62 19.19
C THR A 11 -1.72 -2.62 18.04
N TYR A 12 -2.45 -1.51 18.17
CA TYR A 12 -2.40 -0.42 17.18
C TYR A 12 -0.96 0.10 16.99
N ALA A 13 -0.27 0.42 18.10
CA ALA A 13 1.10 0.92 18.05
C ALA A 13 2.08 -0.09 17.45
N ILE A 14 1.93 -1.38 17.77
CA ILE A 14 2.77 -2.46 17.20
C ILE A 14 2.55 -2.57 15.69
N VAL A 15 1.30 -2.67 15.25
CA VAL A 15 0.96 -2.85 13.82
C VAL A 15 1.40 -1.63 13.02
N MET A 16 1.04 -0.42 13.46
CA MET A 16 1.45 0.81 12.77
C MET A 16 2.96 1.03 12.83
N GLY A 17 3.60 0.69 13.95
CA GLY A 17 5.06 0.75 14.09
C GLY A 17 5.76 -0.13 13.06
N ILE A 18 5.31 -1.38 12.90
CA ILE A 18 5.86 -2.30 11.89
C ILE A 18 5.65 -1.75 10.47
N ILE A 19 4.44 -1.27 10.14
CA ILE A 19 4.13 -0.73 8.81
C ILE A 19 4.98 0.51 8.49
N LEU A 20 5.15 1.42 9.46
CA LEU A 20 5.95 2.62 9.28
C LEU A 20 7.44 2.30 9.14
N VAL A 21 7.97 1.37 9.94
CA VAL A 21 9.38 0.94 9.82
C VAL A 21 9.62 0.25 8.48
N ALA A 22 8.71 -0.62 8.03
CA ALA A 22 8.82 -1.26 6.72
C ALA A 22 8.82 -0.21 5.59
N THR A 23 7.89 0.75 5.65
CA THR A 23 7.71 1.73 4.57
C THR A 23 8.77 2.81 4.54
N LEU A 24 9.06 3.44 5.68
CA LEU A 24 10.00 4.56 5.77
C LEU A 24 11.45 4.10 5.97
N GLY A 25 11.65 2.98 6.67
CA GLY A 25 12.98 2.48 7.00
C GLY A 25 13.60 1.62 5.91
N TYR A 26 12.79 0.87 5.17
CA TYR A 26 13.26 -0.02 4.11
C TYR A 26 12.79 0.39 2.72
N SER A 27 12.18 1.58 2.57
CA SER A 27 11.57 2.06 1.32
C SER A 27 10.65 1.03 0.66
N PHE A 28 10.03 0.17 1.46
CA PHE A 28 9.24 -0.93 0.94
C PHE A 28 8.01 -0.40 0.22
N THR A 29 7.84 -0.82 -1.02
CA THR A 29 6.59 -0.70 -1.76
C THR A 29 6.08 -2.10 -2.14
N PRO A 30 4.76 -2.30 -2.27
CA PRO A 30 4.19 -3.59 -2.63
C PRO A 30 4.64 -4.09 -4.00
N VAL A 31 5.00 -3.16 -4.89
CA VAL A 31 5.51 -3.48 -6.22
C VAL A 31 7.03 -3.58 -6.13
N PRO A 32 7.63 -4.74 -6.49
CA PRO A 32 9.07 -4.93 -6.48
C PRO A 32 9.69 -4.29 -7.73
N TYR A 33 9.42 -3.00 -7.93
CA TYR A 33 9.90 -2.18 -9.04
C TYR A 33 10.66 -0.98 -8.47
N GLU A 34 11.92 -0.88 -8.83
CA GLU A 34 12.77 0.25 -8.53
C GLU A 34 13.36 0.76 -9.83
N HIS A 35 13.55 2.07 -9.94
CA HIS A 35 14.22 2.64 -11.10
C HIS A 35 15.01 3.88 -10.72
N SER A 36 16.10 4.13 -11.45
CA SER A 36 16.91 5.33 -11.37
C SER A 36 17.34 5.78 -12.76
N ILE A 37 17.52 7.09 -12.95
CA ILE A 37 18.04 7.67 -14.19
C ILE A 37 19.28 8.49 -13.83
N GLU A 38 20.45 8.02 -14.22
CA GLU A 38 21.74 8.65 -13.96
C GLU A 38 22.58 8.66 -15.25
N ASP A 39 23.18 9.80 -15.60
CA ASP A 39 24.10 9.94 -16.73
C ASP A 39 23.65 9.26 -18.04
N ASN A 40 22.40 9.49 -18.44
CA ASN A 40 21.75 8.90 -19.64
C ASN A 40 21.52 7.37 -19.58
N THR A 41 21.70 6.76 -18.41
CA THR A 41 21.41 5.35 -18.15
C THR A 41 20.15 5.26 -17.30
N TRP A 42 19.17 4.52 -17.78
CA TRP A 42 17.98 4.16 -17.03
C TRP A 42 18.17 2.76 -16.48
N THR A 43 18.34 2.67 -15.17
CA THR A 43 18.42 1.41 -14.43
C THR A 43 17.03 1.04 -13.94
N VAL A 44 16.59 -0.17 -14.27
CA VAL A 44 15.31 -0.75 -13.83
C VAL A 44 15.60 -2.02 -13.07
N THR A 45 15.15 -2.12 -11.83
CA THR A 45 15.17 -3.34 -11.04
C THR A 45 13.75 -3.82 -10.82
N TYR A 46 13.45 -5.04 -11.30
CA TYR A 46 12.16 -5.67 -11.07
C TYR A 46 12.33 -7.10 -10.56
N LYS A 47 11.75 -7.39 -9.40
CA LYS A 47 11.85 -8.70 -8.73
C LYS A 47 13.31 -9.20 -8.56
N GLY A 48 14.26 -8.27 -8.38
CA GLY A 48 15.67 -8.57 -8.21
C GLY A 48 16.47 -8.77 -9.51
N GLU A 49 15.82 -8.67 -10.68
CA GLU A 49 16.50 -8.60 -11.97
C GLU A 49 16.69 -7.13 -12.35
N THR A 50 17.88 -6.76 -12.81
CA THR A 50 18.25 -5.39 -13.16
C THR A 50 18.61 -5.28 -14.64
N TRP A 51 18.07 -4.26 -15.31
CA TRP A 51 18.43 -3.88 -16.68
C TRP A 51 18.91 -2.44 -16.70
N GLU A 52 19.88 -2.19 -17.58
CA GLU A 52 20.38 -0.85 -17.85
C GLU A 52 20.16 -0.57 -19.34
N VAL A 53 19.39 0.47 -19.63
CA VAL A 53 19.09 0.90 -21.00
C VAL A 53 19.38 2.37 -21.18
N SER A 54 19.55 2.82 -22.43
CA SER A 54 19.71 4.24 -22.71
C SER A 54 18.41 4.99 -22.39
N ALA A 55 18.49 5.93 -21.44
CA ALA A 55 17.35 6.75 -21.05
C ALA A 55 16.84 7.59 -22.22
N GLN A 56 17.74 8.09 -23.08
CA GLN A 56 17.41 8.93 -24.23
C GLN A 56 16.73 8.16 -25.37
N GLU A 57 17.08 6.88 -25.58
CA GLU A 57 16.40 6.04 -26.56
C GLU A 57 15.03 5.55 -26.08
N HIS A 58 14.83 5.46 -24.76
CA HIS A 58 13.65 4.87 -24.13
C HIS A 58 12.87 5.88 -23.27
N VAL A 59 12.90 7.17 -23.65
CA VAL A 59 12.20 8.25 -22.90
C VAL A 59 10.69 7.99 -22.81
N ASN A 60 10.12 7.43 -23.89
CA ASN A 60 8.69 7.18 -23.99
C ASN A 60 8.21 6.08 -23.04
N GLU A 61 9.11 5.21 -22.58
CA GLU A 61 8.88 4.12 -21.63
C GLU A 61 9.31 4.52 -20.22
N ALA A 62 10.44 5.23 -20.09
CA ALA A 62 10.98 5.69 -18.82
C ALA A 62 10.03 6.65 -18.09
N LEU A 63 9.39 7.56 -18.83
CA LEU A 63 8.48 8.55 -18.25
C LEU A 63 7.19 7.92 -17.68
N PRO A 64 6.42 7.11 -18.44
CA PRO A 64 5.27 6.39 -17.89
C PRO A 64 5.63 5.47 -16.72
N ALA A 65 6.77 4.77 -16.79
CA ALA A 65 7.19 3.88 -15.71
C ALA A 65 7.51 4.66 -14.42
N SER A 66 8.12 5.83 -14.53
CA SER A 66 8.32 6.73 -13.38
C SER A 66 7.00 7.24 -12.82
N LEU A 67 6.04 7.62 -13.68
CA LEU A 67 4.71 8.05 -13.25
C LEU A 67 3.95 6.92 -12.55
N ALA A 68 4.01 5.70 -13.08
CA ALA A 68 3.39 4.52 -12.49
C ALA A 68 4.01 4.20 -11.10
N ASN A 69 5.34 4.26 -10.98
CA ASN A 69 6.01 4.09 -9.70
C ASN A 69 5.61 5.16 -8.66
N ASN A 70 5.53 6.42 -9.07
CA ASN A 70 5.06 7.50 -8.20
C ASN A 70 3.59 7.31 -7.77
N ARG A 71 2.72 6.83 -8.69
CA ARG A 71 1.34 6.49 -8.39
C ARG A 71 1.26 5.34 -7.37
N GLU A 72 2.12 4.34 -7.50
CA GLU A 72 2.20 3.22 -6.56
C GLU A 72 2.58 3.71 -5.15
N GLN A 73 3.61 4.53 -5.04
CA GLN A 73 4.03 5.11 -3.75
C GLN A 73 2.93 5.97 -3.11
N ALA A 74 2.22 6.76 -3.93
CA ALA A 74 1.09 7.56 -3.47
C ALA A 74 -0.08 6.69 -2.99
N GLN A 75 -0.39 5.61 -3.72
CA GLN A 75 -1.43 4.65 -3.33
C GLN A 75 -1.04 3.90 -2.05
N TRP A 76 0.21 3.46 -1.93
CA TRP A 76 0.71 2.83 -0.71
C TRP A 76 0.65 3.76 0.50
N THR A 77 1.03 5.03 0.33
CA THR A 77 0.90 6.03 1.40
C THR A 77 -0.55 6.22 1.82
N ARG A 78 -1.48 6.25 0.86
CA ARG A 78 -2.93 6.31 1.13
C ARG A 78 -3.40 5.07 1.89
N ASP A 79 -2.95 3.88 1.51
CA ASP A 79 -3.28 2.63 2.19
C ASP A 79 -2.84 2.65 3.65
N ILE A 80 -1.62 3.12 3.95
CA ILE A 80 -1.14 3.26 5.32
C ILE A 80 -2.02 4.21 6.13
N VAL A 81 -2.43 5.34 5.55
CA VAL A 81 -3.31 6.31 6.21
C VAL A 81 -4.68 5.68 6.50
N VAL A 82 -5.24 4.95 5.52
CA VAL A 82 -6.54 4.28 5.67
C VAL A 82 -6.47 3.15 6.69
N ILE A 83 -5.41 2.33 6.67
CA ILE A 83 -5.16 1.31 7.69
C ILE A 83 -5.06 1.97 9.07
N GLY A 84 -4.28 3.04 9.22
CA GLY A 84 -4.15 3.77 10.48
C GLY A 84 -5.50 4.33 10.97
N ALA A 85 -6.33 4.83 10.06
CA ALA A 85 -7.66 5.34 10.42
C ALA A 85 -8.65 4.21 10.79
N LEU A 86 -8.64 3.09 10.07
CA LEU A 86 -9.62 2.00 10.23
C LEU A 86 -9.22 1.00 11.31
N LEU A 87 -7.93 0.75 11.53
CA LEU A 87 -7.42 -0.26 12.45
C LEU A 87 -8.03 -0.14 13.86
N PRO A 88 -8.16 1.05 14.48
CA PRO A 88 -8.85 1.18 15.77
C PRO A 88 -10.27 0.62 15.72
N PHE A 89 -11.04 0.90 14.65
CA PHE A 89 -12.41 0.41 14.50
C PHE A 89 -12.46 -1.11 14.36
N VAL A 90 -11.48 -1.70 13.67
CA VAL A 90 -11.33 -3.15 13.57
C VAL A 90 -11.03 -3.77 14.93
N LEU A 91 -10.09 -3.19 15.69
CA LEU A 91 -9.73 -3.68 17.02
C LEU A 91 -10.92 -3.59 18.00
N PHE A 92 -11.68 -2.49 17.94
CA PHE A 92 -12.91 -2.32 18.73
C PHE A 92 -14.06 -3.22 18.28
N ALA A 93 -14.07 -3.70 17.03
CA ALA A 93 -15.05 -4.67 16.57
C ALA A 93 -14.97 -6.00 17.34
N PHE A 94 -13.81 -6.37 17.87
CA PHE A 94 -13.65 -7.55 18.73
C PHE A 94 -14.12 -7.34 20.17
N HIS A 95 -14.48 -6.10 20.56
CA HIS A 95 -14.80 -5.74 21.94
C HIS A 95 -16.13 -4.98 22.05
N LYS A 96 -17.23 -5.74 22.10
CA LYS A 96 -18.60 -5.20 22.15
C LYS A 96 -18.80 -4.08 23.18
N GLU A 97 -18.21 -4.20 24.38
CA GLU A 97 -18.45 -3.28 25.51
C GLU A 97 -17.69 -1.95 25.43
N TYR A 98 -16.55 -1.96 24.72
CA TYR A 98 -15.59 -0.86 24.70
C TYR A 98 -15.56 -0.10 23.38
N ARG A 99 -16.41 -0.50 22.42
CA ARG A 99 -16.50 0.13 21.11
C ARG A 99 -16.94 1.60 21.19
N PRO A 100 -16.49 2.46 20.25
CA PRO A 100 -17.02 3.80 20.10
C PRO A 100 -18.51 3.78 19.74
N PHE A 101 -19.23 4.83 20.10
CA PHE A 101 -20.66 5.01 19.79
C PHE A 101 -21.60 3.92 20.29
N ARG A 102 -21.22 3.13 21.30
CA ARG A 102 -22.03 2.00 21.82
C ARG A 102 -23.48 2.36 22.18
N ASN A 103 -23.73 3.61 22.58
CA ASN A 103 -25.05 4.13 22.97
C ASN A 103 -25.92 4.54 21.76
N LYS A 104 -25.32 4.74 20.59
CA LYS A 104 -26.01 5.21 19.37
C LYS A 104 -26.07 4.16 18.28
N VAL A 105 -25.09 3.24 18.23
CA VAL A 105 -24.95 2.26 17.15
C VAL A 105 -25.02 0.83 17.72
N PRO A 106 -25.99 0.01 17.30
CA PRO A 106 -26.05 -1.41 17.64
C PRO A 106 -24.78 -2.14 17.21
N TYR A 107 -24.35 -3.14 17.98
CA TYR A 107 -23.10 -3.85 17.72
C TYR A 107 -23.03 -4.46 16.31
N LYS A 108 -24.11 -5.10 15.86
CA LYS A 108 -24.19 -5.69 14.52
C LYS A 108 -24.01 -4.65 13.42
N ALA A 109 -24.60 -3.46 13.58
CA ALA A 109 -24.46 -2.36 12.63
C ALA A 109 -23.02 -1.81 12.63
N TYR A 110 -22.41 -1.67 13.82
CA TYR A 110 -21.01 -1.25 13.93
C TYR A 110 -20.07 -2.21 13.18
N VAL A 111 -20.18 -3.51 13.47
CA VAL A 111 -19.36 -4.53 12.79
C VAL A 111 -19.64 -4.56 11.29
N GLY A 112 -20.92 -4.48 10.89
CA GLY A 112 -21.31 -4.46 9.47
C GLY A 112 -20.74 -3.26 8.71
N ILE A 113 -20.78 -2.06 9.29
CA ILE A 113 -20.20 -0.85 8.69
C ILE A 113 -18.69 -0.98 8.58
N THR A 114 -18.00 -1.37 9.68
CA THR A 114 -16.54 -1.55 9.67
C THR A 114 -16.12 -2.57 8.61
N ALA A 115 -16.79 -3.73 8.55
CA ALA A 115 -16.51 -4.76 7.56
C ALA A 115 -16.81 -4.27 6.13
N GLY A 116 -17.92 -3.56 5.92
CA GLY A 116 -18.28 -3.00 4.62
C GLY A 116 -17.23 -2.02 4.10
N VAL A 117 -16.76 -1.11 4.96
CA VAL A 117 -15.70 -0.15 4.59
C VAL A 117 -14.38 -0.88 4.27
N LEU A 118 -14.00 -1.88 5.06
CA LEU A 118 -12.80 -2.69 4.80
C LEU A 118 -12.88 -3.41 3.45
N VAL A 119 -14.02 -4.04 3.14
CA VAL A 119 -14.19 -4.77 1.88
C VAL A 119 -14.17 -3.82 0.69
N LEU A 120 -14.93 -2.72 0.74
CA LEU A 120 -14.97 -1.74 -0.34
C LEU A 120 -13.60 -1.13 -0.59
N TYR A 121 -12.90 -0.73 0.48
CA TYR A 121 -11.56 -0.19 0.36
C TYR A 121 -10.56 -1.24 -0.14
N GLY A 122 -10.63 -2.47 0.37
CA GLY A 122 -9.77 -3.57 -0.04
C GLY A 122 -9.88 -3.86 -1.54
N VAL A 123 -11.12 -3.92 -2.06
CA VAL A 123 -11.34 -4.09 -3.51
C VAL A 123 -10.74 -2.93 -4.31
N PHE A 124 -10.95 -1.69 -3.85
CA PHE A 124 -10.40 -0.49 -4.49
C PHE A 124 -8.87 -0.48 -4.50
N SER A 125 -8.23 -0.71 -3.34
CA SER A 125 -6.77 -0.71 -3.20
C SER A 125 -6.14 -1.82 -4.05
N ILE A 126 -6.62 -3.06 -3.93
CA ILE A 126 -6.10 -4.20 -4.71
C ILE A 126 -6.22 -3.93 -6.21
N SER A 127 -7.38 -3.45 -6.67
CA SER A 127 -7.58 -3.16 -8.10
C SER A 127 -6.64 -2.06 -8.61
N THR A 128 -6.37 -1.05 -7.78
CA THR A 128 -5.46 0.04 -8.12
C THR A 128 -4.02 -0.46 -8.25
N HIS A 129 -3.54 -1.23 -7.26
CA HIS A 129 -2.22 -1.85 -7.30
C HIS A 129 -2.05 -2.79 -8.50
N MET A 130 -3.07 -3.60 -8.81
CA MET A 130 -3.04 -4.47 -10.00
C MET A 130 -2.97 -3.68 -11.30
N GLY A 131 -3.69 -2.56 -11.41
CA GLY A 131 -3.64 -1.70 -12.59
C GLY A 131 -2.24 -1.10 -12.79
N ILE A 132 -1.64 -0.56 -11.73
CA ILE A 132 -0.29 0.00 -11.78
C ILE A 132 0.75 -1.09 -12.09
N HIS A 133 0.58 -2.28 -11.53
CA HIS A 133 1.46 -3.41 -11.82
C HIS A 133 1.36 -3.86 -13.28
N ALA A 134 0.17 -3.86 -13.86
CA ALA A 134 0.00 -4.17 -15.28
C ALA A 134 0.73 -3.14 -16.17
N GLU A 135 0.60 -1.85 -15.88
CA GLU A 135 1.30 -0.77 -16.59
C GLU A 135 2.84 -0.92 -16.51
N LEU A 136 3.35 -1.20 -15.31
CA LEU A 136 4.79 -1.42 -15.12
C LEU A 136 5.29 -2.69 -15.80
N LYS A 137 4.49 -3.77 -15.77
CA LYS A 137 4.85 -5.03 -16.41
C LYS A 137 4.97 -4.88 -17.93
N GLU A 138 4.05 -4.15 -18.56
CA GLU A 138 4.10 -3.87 -20.00
C GLU A 138 5.41 -3.15 -20.38
N THR A 139 5.81 -2.16 -19.58
CA THR A 139 7.08 -1.45 -19.76
C THR A 139 8.28 -2.40 -19.65
N ILE A 140 8.27 -3.30 -18.66
CA ILE A 140 9.37 -4.26 -18.44
C ILE A 140 9.41 -5.32 -19.55
N ASP A 141 8.26 -5.83 -20.00
CA ASP A 141 8.19 -6.84 -21.05
C ASP A 141 8.74 -6.27 -22.39
N TYR A 142 8.47 -4.99 -22.66
CA TYR A 142 9.09 -4.24 -23.76
C TYR A 142 10.63 -4.20 -23.64
N LEU A 143 11.15 -3.82 -22.47
CA LEU A 143 12.59 -3.77 -22.22
C LEU A 143 13.29 -5.14 -22.33
N ARG A 144 12.56 -6.22 -22.03
CA ARG A 144 13.06 -7.60 -22.15
C ARG A 144 13.02 -8.12 -23.59
N GLY A 145 12.43 -7.39 -24.53
CA GLY A 145 12.22 -7.86 -25.90
C GLY A 145 11.25 -9.05 -25.97
N VAL A 146 10.39 -9.22 -24.96
CA VAL A 146 9.35 -10.26 -24.95
C VAL A 146 8.09 -9.62 -25.51
N SER A 147 8.00 -9.54 -26.85
CA SER A 147 6.81 -9.11 -27.58
C SER A 147 5.90 -10.28 -27.94
#